data_AF-A0A7L3TF44-F1
#
_entry.id   AF-A0A7L3TF44-F1
#
_cell.length_a   1.000
_cell.length_b   1.000
_cell.length_c   1.000
_cell.angle_alpha   90.00
_cell.angle_beta   90.00
_cell.angle_gamma   90.00
#
_symmetry.space_group_name_H-M   'P 1'
#
loop_
_entity.id
_entity.type
_entity.pdbx_description
1 polymer ?
#
loop_
_entity_poly.entity_id
_entity_poly.type
_entity_poly.pdbx_seq_one_letter_code
_entity_poly.pdbx_strand_id
1 'polypeptide(L)'
;LPSSPTQVPQPLFPSPPTTVAAQQLDELLADLGHMQSKVSHVPGERRLGPGPHHPPSQQPATAGLGAGEPAEPKPSLDNMLGSLTRGLQELGITATPAGACAACRKPIAGKVLTALGKTWHPEHFACACCGQELGGQPFFERGGRAYCEEDYHQAFSPRCAYCASPIREKVLTALDQTWHPEHFFCAHCGKVFGDDGFHEQSGKPYCRQDFLAMFAPKCQGCEHPVTDNYLSALQGVWHPECFVCAECLSSFTSGSFFEMEGRPYCELHFHQRQGSICHGCGRPVTGRCVTAAGRKYHPEHFICAYCLGQLQKGTFREHGDKMYCRTCHDKLFL
;
A
#
# COMPACT_ATOMS: atom_id res chain seq x y z
N LEU A 1 -52.44 7.68 13.33
CA LEU A 1 -51.05 7.78 13.83
C LEU A 1 -50.12 7.56 12.64
N PRO A 2 -48.93 8.18 12.61
CA PRO A 2 -48.25 8.54 11.35
C PRO A 2 -47.71 7.32 10.59
N SER A 3 -47.74 7.42 9.27
CA SER A 3 -47.17 6.44 8.35
C SER A 3 -45.66 6.62 8.24
N SER A 4 -44.87 5.61 8.62
CA SER A 4 -43.44 5.59 8.34
C SER A 4 -43.18 5.47 6.82
N PRO A 5 -42.16 6.14 6.25
CA PRO A 5 -41.89 6.07 4.83
C PRO A 5 -41.22 4.76 4.44
N THR A 6 -41.80 4.03 3.48
CA THR A 6 -41.15 2.88 2.83
C THR A 6 -39.96 3.37 2.00
N GLN A 7 -38.74 3.01 2.38
CA GLN A 7 -37.56 3.24 1.54
C GLN A 7 -37.53 2.24 0.38
N VAL A 8 -37.27 2.74 -0.83
CA VAL A 8 -37.07 1.94 -2.03
C VAL A 8 -35.58 1.96 -2.38
N PRO A 9 -34.93 0.83 -2.66
CA PRO A 9 -33.53 0.81 -3.10
C PRO A 9 -33.34 1.59 -4.40
N GLN A 10 -32.34 2.47 -4.46
CA GLN A 10 -31.97 3.16 -5.69
C GLN A 10 -31.05 2.29 -6.56
N PRO A 11 -31.21 2.27 -7.90
CA PRO A 11 -30.27 1.62 -8.79
C PRO A 11 -28.95 2.38 -8.87
N LEU A 12 -27.86 1.65 -9.15
CA LEU A 12 -26.50 2.20 -9.23
C LEU A 12 -26.33 3.17 -10.41
N PHE A 13 -25.57 4.24 -10.18
CA PHE A 13 -25.11 5.14 -11.24
C PHE A 13 -23.98 4.49 -12.07
N PRO A 14 -23.90 4.76 -13.39
CA PRO A 14 -22.74 4.35 -14.20
C PRO A 14 -21.49 5.14 -13.80
N SER A 15 -20.32 4.55 -14.01
CA SER A 15 -19.01 5.18 -13.74
C SER A 15 -18.76 6.41 -14.62
N PRO A 16 -18.03 7.43 -14.12
CA PRO A 16 -17.70 8.62 -14.91
C PRO A 16 -16.75 8.29 -16.06
N PRO A 17 -16.80 9.04 -17.19
CA PRO A 17 -15.84 8.89 -18.27
C PRO A 17 -14.43 9.31 -17.83
N THR A 18 -13.41 8.67 -18.41
CA THR A 18 -11.99 8.98 -18.17
C THR A 18 -11.69 10.44 -18.47
N THR A 19 -10.97 11.12 -17.56
CA THR A 19 -10.64 12.54 -17.72
C THR A 19 -9.54 12.74 -18.75
N VAL A 20 -9.50 13.93 -19.37
CA VAL A 20 -8.45 14.32 -20.34
C VAL A 20 -7.04 14.17 -19.76
N ALA A 21 -6.87 14.40 -18.46
CA ALA A 21 -5.59 14.22 -17.77
C ALA A 21 -5.11 12.76 -17.72
N ALA A 22 -6.01 11.77 -17.73
CA ALA A 22 -5.64 10.36 -17.83
C ALA A 22 -5.16 10.02 -19.25
N GLN A 23 -5.85 10.51 -20.28
CA GLN A 23 -5.48 10.33 -21.69
C GLN A 23 -4.10 10.92 -21.99
N GLN A 24 -3.80 12.10 -21.46
CA GLN A 24 -2.49 12.75 -21.57
C GLN A 24 -1.35 11.98 -20.87
N LEU A 25 -1.66 11.12 -19.89
CA LEU A 25 -0.66 10.31 -19.21
C LEU A 25 -0.28 9.06 -20.05
N ASP A 26 -1.27 8.42 -20.68
CA ASP A 26 -1.02 7.30 -21.60
C ASP A 26 -0.22 7.74 -22.84
N GLU A 27 -0.49 8.94 -23.38
CA GLU A 27 0.25 9.51 -24.52
C GLU A 27 1.74 9.71 -24.21
N LEU A 28 2.06 10.19 -22.99
CA LEU A 28 3.44 10.36 -22.52
C LEU A 28 4.16 9.02 -22.24
N LEU A 29 3.41 7.97 -21.88
CA LEU A 29 3.96 6.61 -21.68
C LEU A 29 4.27 5.93 -23.03
N ALA A 30 3.50 6.22 -24.08
CA ALA A 30 3.76 5.71 -25.43
C ALA A 30 5.09 6.24 -26.02
N ASP A 31 5.36 7.54 -25.89
CA ASP A 31 6.59 8.17 -26.40
C ASP A 31 7.86 7.63 -25.73
N LEU A 32 7.80 7.34 -24.42
CA LEU A 32 8.92 6.72 -23.68
C LEU A 32 9.28 5.32 -24.23
N GLY A 33 8.28 4.58 -24.74
CA GLY A 33 8.50 3.28 -25.38
C GLY A 33 9.32 3.36 -26.67
N HIS A 34 9.25 4.46 -27.41
CA HIS A 34 9.96 4.61 -28.68
C HIS A 34 11.45 4.97 -28.55
N MET A 35 11.92 5.43 -27.38
CA MET A 35 13.31 5.85 -27.20
C MET A 35 14.28 4.69 -26.88
N GLN A 36 13.83 3.56 -26.34
CA GLN A 36 14.72 2.46 -25.94
C GLN A 36 15.26 1.63 -27.13
N SER A 37 14.63 1.71 -28.31
CA SER A 37 14.93 0.85 -29.47
C SER A 37 16.23 1.18 -30.24
N LYS A 38 17.15 1.99 -29.69
CA LYS A 38 18.30 2.55 -30.45
C LYS A 38 19.69 2.49 -29.79
N VAL A 39 19.94 1.58 -28.84
CA VAL A 39 21.32 1.24 -28.42
C VAL A 39 21.53 -0.27 -28.25
N SER A 40 22.11 -0.93 -29.25
CA SER A 40 22.63 -2.31 -29.17
C SER A 40 23.53 -2.66 -30.38
N HIS A 41 24.47 -3.60 -30.19
CA HIS A 41 25.56 -4.05 -31.09
C HIS A 41 26.77 -3.07 -31.23
N VAL A 42 28.04 -3.50 -31.41
CA VAL A 42 28.64 -4.84 -31.72
C VAL A 42 29.86 -5.23 -30.78
N PRO A 43 30.89 -6.10 -31.08
CA PRO A 43 31.67 -6.89 -30.08
C PRO A 43 33.01 -6.23 -29.62
N GLY A 44 33.89 -6.84 -28.81
CA GLY A 44 33.88 -8.13 -28.08
C GLY A 44 35.17 -8.98 -28.20
N GLU A 45 35.33 -10.02 -27.36
CA GLU A 45 36.54 -10.86 -27.12
C GLU A 45 37.80 -10.11 -26.54
N ARG A 46 38.84 -10.72 -25.91
CA ARG A 46 39.30 -12.12 -25.70
C ARG A 46 39.73 -12.42 -24.24
N ARG A 47 39.76 -13.71 -23.87
CA ARG A 47 40.38 -14.28 -22.63
C ARG A 47 41.86 -14.61 -22.81
N LEU A 48 42.64 -14.67 -21.72
CA LEU A 48 43.65 -15.72 -21.40
C LEU A 48 44.29 -15.54 -19.98
N GLY A 49 45.05 -16.54 -19.52
CA GLY A 49 45.86 -16.62 -18.28
C GLY A 49 46.55 -18.01 -18.21
N PRO A 50 47.14 -18.50 -17.09
CA PRO A 50 47.56 -17.85 -15.83
C PRO A 50 48.99 -18.24 -15.31
N GLY A 51 49.56 -17.49 -14.35
CA GLY A 51 50.76 -17.87 -13.52
C GLY A 51 52.14 -17.73 -14.20
N PRO A 52 53.30 -18.01 -13.52
CA PRO A 52 53.48 -18.46 -12.11
C PRO A 52 54.62 -17.77 -11.26
N HIS A 53 54.57 -17.99 -9.93
CA HIS A 53 55.61 -18.09 -8.87
C HIS A 53 56.87 -17.16 -8.67
N HIS A 54 57.22 -17.04 -7.37
CA HIS A 54 58.35 -16.45 -6.61
C HIS A 54 59.73 -17.19 -6.76
N PRO A 55 60.85 -16.82 -6.06
CA PRO A 55 61.38 -15.54 -5.50
C PRO A 55 62.92 -15.41 -5.86
N PRO A 56 63.93 -14.98 -5.05
CA PRO A 56 64.04 -14.07 -3.87
C PRO A 56 65.20 -13.00 -3.95
N SER A 57 65.44 -12.31 -2.81
CA SER A 57 66.77 -11.90 -2.26
C SER A 57 67.40 -10.50 -2.49
N GLN A 58 67.61 -9.84 -1.34
CA GLN A 58 68.86 -9.19 -0.86
C GLN A 58 69.25 -7.74 -1.27
N GLN A 59 69.28 -6.89 -0.23
CA GLN A 59 70.18 -5.73 -0.09
C GLN A 59 71.64 -6.20 0.13
N PRO A 60 72.67 -5.35 -0.01
CA PRO A 60 73.15 -4.57 1.14
C PRO A 60 73.61 -3.13 0.77
N ALA A 61 74.27 -2.42 1.70
CA ALA A 61 74.57 -0.99 1.60
C ALA A 61 76.02 -0.59 2.00
N THR A 62 76.47 0.55 1.44
CA THR A 62 77.44 1.54 1.98
C THR A 62 78.97 1.27 2.10
N ALA A 63 79.74 2.37 1.93
CA ALA A 63 81.19 2.61 2.13
C ALA A 63 82.18 1.90 1.17
N GLY A 64 83.26 2.51 0.64
CA GLY A 64 83.89 3.86 0.73
C GLY A 64 84.96 4.04 -0.39
N LEU A 65 85.97 4.93 -0.42
CA LEU A 65 86.47 6.05 0.43
C LEU A 65 87.53 6.90 -0.37
N GLY A 66 87.56 8.24 -0.24
CA GLY A 66 88.67 9.15 -0.66
C GLY A 66 88.80 9.52 -2.17
N ALA A 67 89.51 10.59 -2.60
CA ALA A 67 90.17 11.73 -1.91
C ALA A 67 90.54 12.90 -2.89
N GLY A 68 90.75 14.14 -2.39
CA GLY A 68 91.30 15.36 -3.08
C GLY A 68 90.32 16.13 -3.99
N GLU A 69 89.95 17.41 -3.82
CA GLU A 69 90.69 18.72 -3.83
C GLU A 69 91.13 19.25 -5.22
N PRO A 70 91.06 20.58 -5.53
CA PRO A 70 90.23 21.66 -4.95
C PRO A 70 89.66 22.71 -5.98
N ALA A 71 89.04 23.80 -5.48
CA ALA A 71 88.75 25.13 -6.13
C ALA A 71 87.34 25.43 -6.75
N GLU A 72 87.02 26.74 -6.78
CA GLU A 72 85.71 27.41 -7.02
C GLU A 72 85.54 27.97 -8.48
N PRO A 73 84.38 28.54 -8.95
CA PRO A 73 83.23 29.13 -8.22
C PRO A 73 81.80 28.83 -8.73
N LYS A 74 80.79 29.47 -8.10
CA LYS A 74 79.33 29.25 -8.27
C LYS A 74 78.67 30.06 -9.42
N PRO A 75 77.75 29.45 -10.19
CA PRO A 75 76.67 30.13 -10.92
C PRO A 75 75.28 29.93 -10.26
N SER A 76 74.31 30.81 -10.53
CA SER A 76 72.98 30.80 -9.86
C SER A 76 72.09 29.59 -10.16
N LEU A 77 71.23 29.24 -9.19
CA LEU A 77 70.18 28.22 -9.28
C LEU A 77 69.21 28.42 -10.45
N ASP A 78 68.92 29.68 -10.82
CA ASP A 78 68.02 30.02 -11.93
C ASP A 78 68.49 29.44 -13.27
N ASN A 79 69.81 29.44 -13.51
CA ASN A 79 70.40 28.85 -14.72
C ASN A 79 70.33 27.31 -14.71
N MET A 80 70.33 26.68 -13.53
CA MET A 80 70.13 25.22 -13.42
C MET A 80 68.69 24.84 -13.73
N LEU A 81 67.69 25.59 -13.23
CA LEU A 81 66.28 25.41 -13.61
C LEU A 81 66.06 25.58 -15.12
N GLY A 82 66.60 26.65 -15.72
CA GLY A 82 66.51 26.89 -17.16
C GLY A 82 67.14 25.78 -18.00
N SER A 83 68.33 25.29 -17.61
CA SER A 83 69.01 24.25 -18.39
C SER A 83 68.46 22.83 -18.15
N LEU A 84 67.88 22.53 -16.98
CA LEU A 84 67.10 21.31 -16.74
C LEU A 84 65.84 21.27 -17.62
N THR A 85 65.13 22.40 -17.72
CA THR A 85 63.94 22.51 -18.59
C THR A 85 64.29 22.25 -20.07
N ARG A 86 65.44 22.73 -20.54
CA ARG A 86 65.94 22.48 -21.91
C ARG A 86 66.40 21.03 -22.12
N GLY A 87 67.16 20.47 -21.19
CA GLY A 87 67.63 19.08 -21.30
C GLY A 87 66.51 18.04 -21.32
N LEU A 88 65.37 18.31 -20.66
CA LEU A 88 64.18 17.46 -20.74
C LEU A 88 63.47 17.51 -22.11
N GLN A 89 63.64 18.59 -22.89
CA GLN A 89 63.10 18.68 -24.25
C GLN A 89 63.97 17.90 -25.26
N GLU A 90 65.29 17.87 -25.08
CA GLU A 90 66.24 17.19 -25.98
C GLU A 90 66.16 15.65 -25.88
N LEU A 91 65.69 15.10 -24.76
CA LEU A 91 65.43 13.67 -24.58
C LEU A 91 64.07 13.19 -25.14
N GLY A 92 63.34 14.04 -25.86
CA GLY A 92 62.07 13.68 -26.51
C GLY A 92 60.89 13.47 -25.56
N ILE A 93 61.08 13.64 -24.25
CA ILE A 93 60.00 13.60 -23.24
C ILE A 93 59.29 14.96 -23.22
N THR A 94 58.59 15.27 -24.31
CA THR A 94 57.69 16.42 -24.39
C THR A 94 56.43 16.14 -23.56
N ALA A 95 56.58 16.24 -22.24
CA ALA A 95 55.49 16.24 -21.27
C ALA A 95 54.64 17.52 -21.44
N THR A 96 53.82 17.53 -22.49
CA THR A 96 52.86 18.59 -22.79
C THR A 96 51.91 18.76 -21.60
N PRO A 97 51.85 19.95 -20.96
CA PRO A 97 51.03 20.12 -19.77
C PRO A 97 49.55 19.83 -20.06
N ALA A 98 48.93 18.96 -19.28
CA ALA A 98 47.55 18.50 -19.48
C ALA A 98 46.50 19.53 -18.98
N GLY A 99 46.72 20.80 -19.32
CA GLY A 99 46.05 21.95 -18.74
C GLY A 99 46.59 22.34 -17.35
N ALA A 100 45.88 23.27 -16.71
CA ALA A 100 46.19 23.75 -15.37
C ALA A 100 45.09 23.33 -14.39
N CYS A 101 45.48 22.84 -13.21
CA CYS A 101 44.57 22.28 -12.23
C CYS A 101 43.54 23.31 -11.74
N ALA A 102 42.25 22.96 -11.79
CA ALA A 102 41.18 23.87 -11.40
C ALA A 102 41.25 24.35 -9.93
N ALA A 103 41.79 23.53 -9.02
CA ALA A 103 42.01 23.89 -7.63
C ALA A 103 43.22 24.83 -7.43
N CYS A 104 44.44 24.34 -7.69
CA CYS A 104 45.68 25.06 -7.36
C CYS A 104 46.27 25.93 -8.48
N ARG A 105 45.63 25.96 -9.67
CA ARG A 105 45.98 26.73 -10.88
C ARG A 105 47.38 26.48 -11.48
N LYS A 106 48.14 25.53 -10.94
CA LYS A 106 49.44 25.09 -11.47
C LYS A 106 49.26 24.16 -12.69
N PRO A 107 50.20 24.15 -13.66
CA PRO A 107 50.22 23.17 -14.75
C PRO A 107 50.29 21.74 -14.22
N ILE A 108 49.57 20.81 -14.85
CA ILE A 108 49.56 19.39 -14.46
C ILE A 108 50.65 18.66 -15.25
N ALA A 109 51.61 18.07 -14.53
CA ALA A 109 52.63 17.19 -15.06
C ALA A 109 52.37 15.73 -14.61
N GLY A 110 52.50 14.78 -15.53
CA GLY A 110 52.24 13.36 -15.25
C GLY A 110 50.74 13.01 -15.29
N LYS A 111 50.25 12.27 -14.28
CA LYS A 111 48.86 11.76 -14.26
C LYS A 111 47.85 12.89 -14.06
N VAL A 112 47.13 13.24 -15.12
CA VAL A 112 45.96 14.14 -15.07
C VAL A 112 44.69 13.36 -14.70
N LEU A 113 43.79 14.02 -13.96
CA LEU A 113 42.40 13.60 -13.82
C LEU A 113 41.49 14.62 -14.51
N THR A 114 40.59 14.15 -15.38
CA THR A 114 39.60 15.00 -16.08
C THR A 114 38.21 14.70 -15.54
N ALA A 115 37.59 15.66 -14.87
CA ALA A 115 36.30 15.52 -14.19
C ALA A 115 35.60 16.89 -14.03
N LEU A 116 34.27 16.93 -13.96
CA LEU A 116 33.48 18.17 -13.83
C LEU A 116 33.79 19.21 -14.93
N GLY A 117 34.09 18.74 -16.15
CA GLY A 117 34.51 19.57 -17.30
C GLY A 117 35.89 20.25 -17.15
N LYS A 118 36.72 19.81 -16.19
CA LYS A 118 37.99 20.46 -15.81
C LYS A 118 39.10 19.43 -15.62
N THR A 119 40.36 19.87 -15.61
CA THR A 119 41.50 19.02 -15.24
C THR A 119 42.01 19.31 -13.83
N TRP A 120 42.49 18.26 -13.17
CA TRP A 120 42.90 18.24 -11.77
C TRP A 120 44.14 17.36 -11.57
N HIS A 121 44.96 17.68 -10.57
CA HIS A 121 45.84 16.67 -9.98
C HIS A 121 44.95 15.66 -9.22
N PRO A 122 45.27 14.36 -9.19
CA PRO A 122 44.49 13.36 -8.46
C PRO A 122 44.27 13.71 -6.98
N GLU A 123 45.33 14.19 -6.31
CA GLU A 123 45.32 14.68 -4.91
C GLU A 123 44.36 15.87 -4.70
N HIS A 124 44.26 16.74 -5.71
CA HIS A 124 43.47 17.98 -5.64
C HIS A 124 42.01 17.78 -6.07
N PHE A 125 41.61 16.57 -6.47
CA PHE A 125 40.23 16.21 -6.76
C PHE A 125 39.65 15.46 -5.57
N ALA A 126 39.05 16.21 -4.65
CA ALA A 126 38.56 15.71 -3.37
C ALA A 126 37.05 15.95 -3.20
N CYS A 127 36.45 15.21 -2.27
CA CYS A 127 35.06 15.38 -1.88
C CYS A 127 34.79 16.76 -1.27
N ALA A 128 33.76 17.46 -1.75
CA ALA A 128 33.37 18.78 -1.28
C ALA A 128 32.74 18.81 0.13
N CYS A 129 32.61 17.67 0.82
CA CYS A 129 32.11 17.55 2.19
C CYS A 129 33.22 17.04 3.13
N CYS A 130 33.62 15.77 3.06
CA CYS A 130 34.66 15.21 3.94
C CYS A 130 36.12 15.55 3.55
N GLY A 131 36.39 16.06 2.34
CA GLY A 131 37.75 16.34 1.86
C GLY A 131 38.57 15.11 1.43
N GLN A 132 37.99 13.90 1.42
CA GLN A 132 38.65 12.68 0.93
C GLN A 132 39.04 12.79 -0.55
N GLU A 133 40.25 12.35 -0.92
CA GLU A 133 40.69 12.26 -2.31
C GLU A 133 39.88 11.26 -3.14
N LEU A 134 39.46 11.69 -4.33
CA LEU A 134 38.62 10.94 -5.27
C LEU A 134 39.36 10.53 -6.56
N GLY A 135 40.68 10.79 -6.67
CA GLY A 135 41.53 10.65 -7.86
C GLY A 135 41.73 9.23 -8.46
N GLY A 136 40.86 8.29 -8.07
CA GLY A 136 40.75 6.92 -8.57
C GLY A 136 39.57 6.15 -7.95
N GLN A 137 38.53 6.85 -7.47
CA GLN A 137 37.35 6.26 -6.82
C GLN A 137 36.07 6.69 -7.56
N PRO A 138 34.97 5.91 -7.46
CA PRO A 138 33.66 6.39 -7.90
C PRO A 138 33.27 7.66 -7.11
N PHE A 139 32.65 8.62 -7.81
CA PHE A 139 32.20 9.88 -7.23
C PHE A 139 30.88 10.32 -7.87
N PHE A 140 30.14 11.17 -7.17
CA PHE A 140 28.89 11.76 -7.65
C PHE A 140 29.06 13.26 -7.86
N GLU A 141 28.53 13.78 -8.97
CA GLU A 141 28.50 15.23 -9.25
C GLU A 141 27.17 15.84 -8.79
N ARG A 142 27.22 16.97 -8.06
CA ARG A 142 26.04 17.82 -7.82
C ARG A 142 26.41 19.30 -7.80
N GLY A 143 25.88 20.04 -8.77
CA GLY A 143 26.11 21.49 -8.89
C GLY A 143 27.58 21.86 -9.08
N GLY A 144 28.30 21.15 -9.97
CA GLY A 144 29.71 21.42 -10.28
C GLY A 144 30.71 21.07 -9.16
N ARG A 145 30.30 20.24 -8.19
CA ARG A 145 31.11 19.71 -7.08
C ARG A 145 31.04 18.19 -7.05
N ALA A 146 32.16 17.55 -6.72
CA ALA A 146 32.26 16.10 -6.52
C ALA A 146 32.04 15.72 -5.05
N TYR A 147 31.38 14.60 -4.83
CA TYR A 147 31.13 13.99 -3.52
C TYR A 147 31.55 12.52 -3.55
N CYS A 148 32.01 11.97 -2.42
CA CYS A 148 32.11 10.52 -2.27
C CYS A 148 30.69 9.93 -2.17
N GLU A 149 30.57 8.61 -2.32
CA GLU A 149 29.29 7.91 -2.25
C GLU A 149 28.53 8.18 -0.93
N GLU A 150 29.23 8.11 0.20
CA GLU A 150 28.62 8.27 1.52
C GLU A 150 28.06 9.69 1.75
N ASP A 151 28.88 10.72 1.53
CA ASP A 151 28.45 12.11 1.66
C ASP A 151 27.33 12.46 0.67
N TYR A 152 27.38 11.92 -0.55
CA TYR A 152 26.33 12.16 -1.55
C TYR A 152 24.98 11.59 -1.10
N HIS A 153 24.94 10.32 -0.69
CA HIS A 153 23.70 9.70 -0.23
C HIS A 153 23.23 10.30 1.10
N GLN A 154 24.12 10.56 2.05
CA GLN A 154 23.76 11.15 3.34
C GLN A 154 23.16 12.56 3.21
N ALA A 155 23.62 13.35 2.24
CA ALA A 155 23.12 14.71 2.00
C ALA A 155 21.95 14.81 1.00
N PHE A 156 21.86 13.91 0.01
CA PHE A 156 20.95 14.09 -1.15
C PHE A 156 20.04 12.91 -1.49
N SER A 157 20.24 11.70 -0.94
CA SER A 157 19.30 10.60 -1.18
C SER A 157 18.01 10.75 -0.36
N PRO A 158 16.85 10.32 -0.89
CA PRO A 158 15.62 10.21 -0.10
C PRO A 158 15.82 9.23 1.06
N ARG A 159 15.17 9.49 2.20
CA ARG A 159 15.27 8.65 3.40
C ARG A 159 14.08 7.71 3.50
N CYS A 160 14.32 6.49 3.96
CA CYS A 160 13.25 5.53 4.18
C CYS A 160 12.44 5.89 5.43
N ALA A 161 11.11 6.01 5.30
CA ALA A 161 10.22 6.37 6.41
C ALA A 161 10.23 5.37 7.58
N TYR A 162 10.63 4.12 7.35
CA TYR A 162 10.78 3.11 8.40
C TYR A 162 12.12 3.20 9.15
N CYS A 163 13.26 3.21 8.45
CA CYS A 163 14.59 3.11 9.06
C CYS A 163 15.43 4.41 9.06
N ALA A 164 14.91 5.51 8.51
CA ALA A 164 15.56 6.82 8.36
C ALA A 164 16.88 6.87 7.54
N SER A 165 17.43 5.72 7.16
CA SER A 165 18.62 5.61 6.29
C SER A 165 18.35 6.14 4.87
N PRO A 166 19.38 6.69 4.18
CA PRO A 166 19.27 7.08 2.78
C PRO A 166 19.13 5.87 1.86
N ILE A 167 18.20 5.95 0.92
CA ILE A 167 17.97 4.91 -0.10
C ILE A 167 18.98 5.13 -1.25
N ARG A 168 19.83 4.14 -1.52
CA ARG A 168 20.88 4.24 -2.56
C ARG A 168 20.41 3.82 -3.96
N GLU A 169 19.60 2.75 -4.04
CA GLU A 169 19.15 2.16 -5.30
C GLU A 169 17.64 2.32 -5.53
N LYS A 170 16.86 1.26 -5.32
CA LYS A 170 15.42 1.21 -5.59
C LYS A 170 14.67 1.99 -4.50
N VAL A 171 14.15 3.15 -4.86
CA VAL A 171 13.15 3.85 -4.06
C VAL A 171 11.75 3.35 -4.40
N LEU A 172 10.97 3.01 -3.38
CA LEU A 172 9.53 2.86 -3.47
C LEU A 172 8.88 4.14 -2.94
N THR A 173 7.95 4.72 -3.68
CA THR A 173 7.18 5.90 -3.25
C THR A 173 5.74 5.47 -2.95
N ALA A 174 5.30 5.64 -1.71
CA ALA A 174 3.96 5.29 -1.24
C ALA A 174 3.63 6.08 0.03
N LEU A 175 2.34 6.38 0.28
CA LEU A 175 1.89 7.17 1.44
C LEU A 175 2.63 8.52 1.57
N ASP A 176 2.79 9.22 0.45
CA ASP A 176 3.55 10.46 0.25
C ASP A 176 4.99 10.43 0.80
N GLN A 177 5.55 9.23 0.93
CA GLN A 177 6.84 8.96 1.54
C GLN A 177 7.68 7.99 0.71
N THR A 178 8.98 8.00 0.96
CA THR A 178 9.96 7.12 0.31
C THR A 178 10.35 5.95 1.23
N TRP A 179 10.50 4.77 0.66
CA TRP A 179 10.77 3.52 1.37
C TRP A 179 11.80 2.67 0.60
N HIS A 180 12.56 1.85 1.32
CA HIS A 180 13.17 0.68 0.69
C HIS A 180 12.07 -0.36 0.41
N PRO A 181 12.11 -1.12 -0.71
CA PRO A 181 11.13 -2.16 -1.00
C PRO A 181 11.00 -3.21 0.12
N GLU A 182 12.09 -3.63 0.76
CA GLU A 182 12.02 -4.57 1.88
C GLU A 182 11.46 -3.98 3.19
N HIS A 183 11.35 -2.66 3.27
CA HIS A 183 10.86 -1.91 4.43
C HIS A 183 9.43 -1.38 4.25
N PHE A 184 8.75 -1.73 3.15
CA PHE A 184 7.35 -1.42 2.92
C PHE A 184 6.51 -2.70 3.04
N PHE A 185 6.07 -2.96 4.28
CA PHE A 185 5.34 -4.16 4.68
C PHE A 185 4.13 -3.82 5.56
N CYS A 186 3.24 -4.79 5.77
CA CYS A 186 2.06 -4.62 6.60
C CYS A 186 2.43 -4.25 8.05
N ALA A 187 1.90 -3.12 8.55
CA ALA A 187 2.11 -2.62 9.89
C ALA A 187 1.49 -3.48 11.03
N HIS A 188 0.86 -4.61 10.69
CA HIS A 188 0.35 -5.61 11.63
C HIS A 188 1.10 -6.94 11.52
N CYS A 189 0.97 -7.70 10.41
CA CYS A 189 1.64 -9.00 10.27
C CYS A 189 3.10 -8.97 9.75
N GLY A 190 3.67 -7.80 9.41
CA GLY A 190 5.04 -7.68 8.92
C GLY A 190 5.34 -8.26 7.53
N LYS A 191 4.33 -8.78 6.81
CA LYS A 191 4.49 -9.30 5.45
C LYS A 191 4.69 -8.17 4.45
N VAL A 192 5.68 -8.31 3.57
CA VAL A 192 5.80 -7.50 2.34
C VAL A 192 4.59 -7.71 1.44
N PHE A 193 4.28 -6.71 0.62
CA PHE A 193 3.15 -6.77 -0.32
C PHE A 193 3.53 -7.49 -1.61
N GLY A 194 2.61 -8.32 -2.12
CA GLY A 194 2.68 -8.90 -3.46
C GLY A 194 1.76 -8.16 -4.43
N ASP A 195 1.32 -8.85 -5.48
CA ASP A 195 0.49 -8.28 -6.55
C ASP A 195 -0.88 -7.76 -6.07
N ASP A 196 -1.38 -8.27 -4.92
CA ASP A 196 -2.58 -7.77 -4.22
C ASP A 196 -2.43 -6.33 -3.67
N GLY A 197 -1.22 -5.78 -3.65
CA GLY A 197 -0.91 -4.45 -3.13
C GLY A 197 -1.12 -4.29 -1.62
N PHE A 198 -1.43 -3.06 -1.21
CA PHE A 198 -1.64 -2.66 0.19
C PHE A 198 -2.92 -1.83 0.32
N HIS A 199 -3.39 -1.64 1.55
CA HIS A 199 -4.47 -0.72 1.91
C HIS A 199 -3.93 0.25 2.96
N GLU A 200 -4.28 1.54 2.90
CA GLU A 200 -3.91 2.49 3.95
C GLU A 200 -4.95 2.51 5.06
N GLN A 201 -4.50 2.55 6.32
CA GLN A 201 -5.28 3.13 7.41
C GLN A 201 -4.39 4.09 8.23
N SER A 202 -4.81 5.36 8.33
CA SER A 202 -4.14 6.39 9.15
C SER A 202 -2.63 6.54 8.90
N GLY A 203 -2.22 6.66 7.64
CA GLY A 203 -0.82 6.82 7.23
C GLY A 203 0.04 5.56 7.39
N LYS A 204 -0.57 4.39 7.60
CA LYS A 204 0.13 3.09 7.71
C LYS A 204 -0.38 2.10 6.66
N PRO A 205 0.51 1.30 6.05
CA PRO A 205 0.11 0.30 5.06
C PRO A 205 -0.24 -1.04 5.73
N TYR A 206 -1.33 -1.67 5.28
CA TYR A 206 -1.83 -2.95 5.75
C TYR A 206 -2.09 -3.90 4.57
N CYS A 207 -1.96 -5.21 4.78
CA CYS A 207 -2.37 -6.19 3.78
C CYS A 207 -3.89 -6.36 3.80
N ARG A 208 -4.50 -6.81 2.69
CA ARG A 208 -5.96 -6.98 2.58
C ARG A 208 -6.55 -7.78 3.76
N GLN A 209 -5.88 -8.85 4.19
CA GLN A 209 -6.34 -9.69 5.31
C GLN A 209 -6.42 -8.91 6.64
N ASP A 210 -5.32 -8.24 7.01
CA ASP A 210 -5.23 -7.48 8.27
C ASP A 210 -6.15 -6.25 8.26
N PHE A 211 -6.22 -5.55 7.12
CA PHE A 211 -7.10 -4.40 6.93
C PHE A 211 -8.56 -4.77 7.14
N LEU A 212 -9.03 -5.86 6.51
CA LEU A 212 -10.40 -6.33 6.67
C LEU A 212 -10.67 -6.86 8.09
N ALA A 213 -9.71 -7.55 8.72
CA ALA A 213 -9.89 -8.10 10.07
C ALA A 213 -10.04 -7.02 11.15
N MET A 214 -9.37 -5.87 10.99
CA MET A 214 -9.36 -4.77 11.97
C MET A 214 -10.32 -3.61 11.65
N PHE A 215 -10.50 -3.26 10.38
CA PHE A 215 -11.13 -1.98 10.00
C PHE A 215 -12.43 -2.12 9.18
N ALA A 216 -12.66 -3.26 8.50
CA ALA A 216 -13.90 -3.45 7.76
C ALA A 216 -15.08 -3.74 8.72
N PRO A 217 -16.29 -3.25 8.41
CA PRO A 217 -17.44 -3.41 9.27
C PRO A 217 -17.88 -4.89 9.31
N LYS A 218 -18.31 -5.37 10.47
CA LYS A 218 -18.64 -6.79 10.70
C LYS A 218 -20.13 -7.06 10.51
N CYS A 219 -20.45 -8.20 9.91
CA CYS A 219 -21.82 -8.64 9.67
C CYS A 219 -22.51 -8.93 11.00
N GLN A 220 -23.61 -8.26 11.30
CA GLN A 220 -24.32 -8.45 12.58
C GLN A 220 -25.03 -9.83 12.71
N GLY A 221 -25.06 -10.62 11.63
CA GLY A 221 -25.57 -12.00 11.62
C GLY A 221 -24.51 -13.10 11.73
N CYS A 222 -23.23 -12.81 11.47
CA CYS A 222 -22.16 -13.83 11.50
C CYS A 222 -20.79 -13.35 12.01
N GLU A 223 -20.67 -12.09 12.44
CA GLU A 223 -19.46 -11.42 12.98
C GLU A 223 -18.23 -11.33 12.05
N HIS A 224 -18.31 -11.89 10.84
CA HIS A 224 -17.23 -11.82 9.85
C HIS A 224 -17.18 -10.43 9.18
N PRO A 225 -16.00 -9.92 8.79
CA PRO A 225 -15.87 -8.67 8.05
C PRO A 225 -16.60 -8.72 6.70
N VAL A 226 -17.26 -7.62 6.37
CA VAL A 226 -18.02 -7.44 5.12
C VAL A 226 -17.23 -6.56 4.17
N THR A 227 -17.06 -7.00 2.92
CA THR A 227 -16.30 -6.24 1.90
C THR A 227 -17.23 -5.44 0.98
N ASP A 228 -18.07 -6.14 0.22
CA ASP A 228 -18.80 -5.59 -0.93
C ASP A 228 -20.25 -6.09 -0.94
N ASN A 229 -21.14 -5.39 -1.66
CA ASN A 229 -22.54 -5.78 -1.87
C ASN A 229 -23.32 -6.13 -0.58
N TYR A 230 -23.30 -5.23 0.40
CA TYR A 230 -23.88 -5.45 1.73
C TYR A 230 -25.19 -4.68 1.98
N LEU A 231 -25.98 -5.18 2.93
CA LEU A 231 -27.20 -4.55 3.39
C LEU A 231 -26.93 -3.73 4.66
N SER A 232 -27.35 -2.47 4.65
CA SER A 232 -27.35 -1.59 5.84
C SER A 232 -28.73 -1.63 6.48
N ALA A 233 -28.86 -2.26 7.65
CA ALA A 233 -30.13 -2.45 8.34
C ALA A 233 -29.90 -2.61 9.86
N LEU A 234 -30.91 -2.25 10.67
CA LEU A 234 -30.86 -2.44 12.14
C LEU A 234 -29.62 -1.79 12.80
N GLN A 235 -29.21 -0.63 12.30
CA GLN A 235 -28.02 0.12 12.74
C GLN A 235 -26.68 -0.63 12.58
N GLY A 236 -26.64 -1.68 11.72
CA GLY A 236 -25.43 -2.43 11.38
C GLY A 236 -25.36 -2.80 9.90
N VAL A 237 -24.30 -3.53 9.52
CA VAL A 237 -24.14 -4.12 8.18
C VAL A 237 -24.39 -5.62 8.21
N TRP A 238 -24.83 -6.17 7.07
CA TRP A 238 -25.15 -7.58 6.91
C TRP A 238 -24.74 -8.06 5.52
N HIS A 239 -24.21 -9.28 5.41
CA HIS A 239 -24.22 -10.00 4.14
C HIS A 239 -25.68 -10.25 3.71
N PRO A 240 -26.03 -10.20 2.42
CA PRO A 240 -27.39 -10.48 1.94
C PRO A 240 -27.93 -11.84 2.41
N GLU A 241 -27.06 -12.83 2.53
CA GLU A 241 -27.36 -14.21 2.98
C GLU A 241 -27.49 -14.32 4.50
N CYS A 242 -26.97 -13.34 5.25
CA CYS A 242 -27.07 -13.27 6.71
C CYS A 242 -28.27 -12.43 7.19
N PHE A 243 -28.85 -11.60 6.33
CA PHE A 243 -30.05 -10.82 6.66
C PHE A 243 -31.33 -11.67 6.49
N VAL A 244 -31.50 -12.60 7.42
CA VAL A 244 -32.58 -13.59 7.45
C VAL A 244 -33.42 -13.50 8.72
N CYS A 245 -34.64 -14.02 8.68
CA CYS A 245 -35.52 -14.08 9.86
C CYS A 245 -34.85 -14.81 11.02
N ALA A 246 -34.75 -14.13 12.17
CA ALA A 246 -34.06 -14.58 13.39
C ALA A 246 -34.66 -15.83 14.08
N GLU A 247 -35.67 -16.47 13.48
CA GLU A 247 -36.40 -17.63 14.01
C GLU A 247 -36.50 -18.80 13.01
N CYS A 248 -36.66 -18.53 11.71
CA CYS A 248 -36.71 -19.57 10.67
C CYS A 248 -35.57 -19.52 9.64
N LEU A 249 -34.59 -18.62 9.85
CA LEU A 249 -33.39 -18.43 9.01
C LEU A 249 -33.65 -18.25 7.51
N SER A 250 -34.88 -17.86 7.15
CA SER A 250 -35.30 -17.62 5.77
C SER A 250 -35.12 -16.15 5.38
N SER A 251 -34.72 -15.91 4.13
CA SER A 251 -34.64 -14.56 3.57
C SER A 251 -36.03 -13.93 3.37
N PHE A 252 -36.06 -12.61 3.22
CA PHE A 252 -37.30 -11.83 3.14
C PHE A 252 -37.87 -11.80 1.72
N THR A 253 -38.56 -12.87 1.31
CA THR A 253 -39.13 -13.05 -0.04
C THR A 253 -40.07 -11.91 -0.48
N SER A 254 -40.71 -11.23 0.47
CA SER A 254 -41.58 -10.07 0.23
C SER A 254 -40.83 -8.73 0.06
N GLY A 255 -39.50 -8.71 0.21
CA GLY A 255 -38.70 -7.49 0.35
C GLY A 255 -38.95 -6.73 1.66
N SER A 256 -39.74 -7.29 2.58
CA SER A 256 -40.14 -6.65 3.84
C SER A 256 -39.80 -7.51 5.06
N PHE A 257 -39.38 -6.83 6.13
CA PHE A 257 -39.05 -7.40 7.43
C PHE A 257 -39.62 -6.54 8.54
N PHE A 258 -39.65 -7.07 9.76
CA PHE A 258 -40.03 -6.35 10.97
C PHE A 258 -38.88 -6.40 11.98
N GLU A 259 -38.60 -5.29 12.64
CA GLU A 259 -37.61 -5.21 13.71
C GLU A 259 -38.24 -5.56 15.07
N MET A 260 -37.53 -6.34 15.88
CA MET A 260 -37.83 -6.52 17.30
C MET A 260 -36.52 -6.82 18.03
N GLU A 261 -36.24 -6.08 19.11
CA GLU A 261 -35.01 -6.22 19.93
C GLU A 261 -33.71 -6.14 19.09
N GLY A 262 -33.69 -5.30 18.05
CA GLY A 262 -32.54 -5.17 17.13
C GLY A 262 -32.32 -6.39 16.20
N ARG A 263 -33.30 -7.30 16.08
CA ARG A 263 -33.22 -8.50 15.23
C ARG A 263 -34.33 -8.48 14.16
N PRO A 264 -34.08 -9.00 12.94
CA PRO A 264 -35.07 -8.99 11.86
C PRO A 264 -35.95 -10.24 11.91
N TYR A 265 -37.26 -10.06 11.77
CA TYR A 265 -38.27 -11.13 11.76
C TYR A 265 -39.15 -11.02 10.51
N CYS A 266 -39.58 -12.16 9.96
CA CYS A 266 -40.59 -12.15 8.91
C CYS A 266 -41.98 -11.90 9.53
N GLU A 267 -42.94 -11.45 8.72
CA GLU A 267 -44.28 -11.05 9.17
C GLU A 267 -44.94 -12.09 10.09
N LEU A 268 -44.82 -13.38 9.75
CA LEU A 268 -45.41 -14.47 10.52
C LEU A 268 -44.80 -14.58 11.93
N HIS A 269 -43.47 -14.65 12.05
CA HIS A 269 -42.80 -14.82 13.36
C HIS A 269 -42.90 -13.56 14.23
N PHE A 270 -42.87 -12.37 13.62
CA PHE A 270 -43.13 -11.11 14.31
C PHE A 270 -44.52 -11.08 14.97
N HIS A 271 -45.56 -11.53 14.26
CA HIS A 271 -46.92 -11.60 14.80
C HIS A 271 -47.15 -12.82 15.71
N GLN A 272 -46.44 -13.93 15.53
CA GLN A 272 -46.46 -15.05 16.49
C GLN A 272 -45.97 -14.60 17.87
N ARG A 273 -44.80 -13.93 17.93
CA ARG A 273 -44.19 -13.45 19.19
C ARG A 273 -45.03 -12.38 19.90
N GLN A 274 -45.76 -11.54 19.17
CA GLN A 274 -46.72 -10.57 19.72
C GLN A 274 -48.11 -11.15 20.04
N GLY A 275 -48.32 -12.46 19.83
CA GLY A 275 -49.62 -13.11 19.99
C GLY A 275 -50.71 -12.48 19.13
N SER A 276 -50.38 -12.03 17.92
CA SER A 276 -51.29 -11.37 16.95
C SER A 276 -51.66 -12.26 15.75
N ILE A 277 -51.44 -13.57 15.86
CA ILE A 277 -51.93 -14.60 14.93
C ILE A 277 -53.41 -14.95 15.21
N CYS A 278 -54.16 -15.18 14.13
CA CYS A 278 -55.51 -15.72 14.19
C CYS A 278 -55.47 -17.22 14.50
N HIS A 279 -56.04 -17.63 15.63
CA HIS A 279 -56.11 -19.04 15.98
C HIS A 279 -56.94 -19.87 14.99
N GLY A 280 -57.91 -19.26 14.30
CA GLY A 280 -58.77 -19.94 13.32
C GLY A 280 -58.12 -20.22 11.94
N CYS A 281 -57.03 -19.53 11.57
CA CYS A 281 -56.42 -19.69 10.23
C CYS A 281 -54.88 -19.60 10.19
N GLY A 282 -54.21 -19.41 11.33
CA GLY A 282 -52.74 -19.36 11.44
C GLY A 282 -52.07 -18.11 10.85
N ARG A 283 -52.83 -17.16 10.29
CA ARG A 283 -52.31 -15.93 9.67
C ARG A 283 -52.31 -14.73 10.64
N PRO A 284 -51.41 -13.74 10.46
CA PRO A 284 -51.47 -12.46 11.16
C PRO A 284 -52.85 -11.78 11.09
N VAL A 285 -53.27 -11.17 12.20
CA VAL A 285 -54.47 -10.31 12.24
C VAL A 285 -54.06 -8.85 12.15
N THR A 286 -53.98 -8.36 10.91
CA THR A 286 -53.72 -6.95 10.61
C THR A 286 -54.99 -6.12 10.80
N GLY A 287 -55.01 -5.29 11.86
CA GLY A 287 -56.13 -4.38 12.17
C GLY A 287 -57.17 -4.95 13.14
N ARG A 288 -58.44 -5.05 12.72
CA ARG A 288 -59.55 -5.44 13.62
C ARG A 288 -59.47 -6.93 13.98
N CYS A 289 -59.24 -7.24 15.25
CA CYS A 289 -59.29 -8.59 15.81
C CYS A 289 -60.47 -8.75 16.78
N VAL A 290 -60.95 -9.99 16.94
CA VAL A 290 -61.74 -10.41 18.10
C VAL A 290 -60.80 -11.14 19.06
N THR A 291 -60.81 -10.74 20.33
CA THR A 291 -60.06 -11.43 21.40
C THR A 291 -61.03 -12.19 22.30
N ALA A 292 -60.83 -13.49 22.45
CA ALA A 292 -61.64 -14.42 23.23
C ALA A 292 -60.75 -15.54 23.80
N ALA A 293 -60.98 -15.97 25.04
CA ALA A 293 -60.18 -17.03 25.70
C ALA A 293 -58.64 -16.82 25.63
N GLY A 294 -58.18 -15.56 25.73
CA GLY A 294 -56.77 -15.19 25.56
C GLY A 294 -56.23 -15.27 24.11
N ARG A 295 -57.02 -15.80 23.17
CA ARG A 295 -56.66 -15.96 21.75
C ARG A 295 -57.24 -14.84 20.90
N LYS A 296 -56.60 -14.58 19.75
CA LYS A 296 -57.07 -13.61 18.75
C LYS A 296 -57.59 -14.31 17.50
N TYR A 297 -58.56 -13.71 16.87
CA TYR A 297 -59.22 -14.18 15.65
C TYR A 297 -59.47 -12.99 14.71
N HIS A 298 -59.44 -13.20 13.39
CA HIS A 298 -60.15 -12.28 12.49
C HIS A 298 -61.67 -12.38 12.76
N PRO A 299 -62.47 -11.31 12.55
CA PRO A 299 -63.91 -11.35 12.81
C PRO A 299 -64.65 -12.45 12.03
N GLU A 300 -64.21 -12.74 10.81
CA GLU A 300 -64.73 -13.83 9.95
C GLU A 300 -64.38 -15.23 10.46
N HIS A 301 -63.28 -15.37 11.20
CA HIS A 301 -62.77 -16.62 11.75
C HIS A 301 -63.24 -16.87 13.20
N PHE A 302 -64.03 -15.96 13.79
CA PHE A 302 -64.62 -16.12 15.11
C PHE A 302 -66.04 -16.72 15.00
N ILE A 303 -66.09 -18.02 14.72
CA ILE A 303 -67.31 -18.77 14.39
C ILE A 303 -67.58 -19.93 15.37
N CYS A 304 -68.83 -20.36 15.45
CA CYS A 304 -69.24 -21.52 16.24
C CYS A 304 -68.72 -22.82 15.62
N ALA A 305 -67.95 -23.61 16.38
CA ALA A 305 -67.36 -24.88 15.93
C ALA A 305 -68.36 -26.01 15.59
N TYR A 306 -69.67 -25.77 15.73
CA TYR A 306 -70.75 -26.69 15.37
C TYR A 306 -71.60 -26.16 14.21
N CYS A 307 -72.19 -24.95 14.34
CA CYS A 307 -73.09 -24.39 13.32
C CYS A 307 -72.44 -23.37 12.36
N LEU A 308 -71.14 -23.11 12.49
CA LEU A 308 -70.33 -22.18 11.68
C LEU A 308 -70.80 -20.71 11.65
N GLY A 309 -71.87 -20.36 12.36
CA GLY A 309 -72.33 -18.97 12.50
C GLY A 309 -71.34 -18.09 13.27
N GLN A 310 -71.23 -16.82 12.86
CA GLN A 310 -70.39 -15.83 13.54
C GLN A 310 -70.81 -15.64 15.00
N LEU A 311 -69.81 -15.58 15.87
CA LEU A 311 -69.96 -15.33 17.30
C LEU A 311 -69.77 -13.84 17.59
N GLN A 312 -70.39 -13.35 18.67
CA GLN A 312 -70.23 -11.98 19.13
C GLN A 312 -69.63 -11.95 20.53
N LYS A 313 -68.99 -10.84 20.91
CA LYS A 313 -68.31 -10.70 22.20
C LYS A 313 -69.33 -10.82 23.34
N GLY A 314 -69.32 -11.95 24.05
CA GLY A 314 -70.22 -12.24 25.18
C GLY A 314 -71.38 -13.22 24.88
N THR A 315 -71.55 -13.71 23.65
CA THR A 315 -72.64 -14.65 23.28
C THR A 315 -72.18 -16.10 23.05
N PHE A 316 -70.91 -16.39 23.35
CA PHE A 316 -70.26 -17.68 23.18
C PHE A 316 -69.96 -18.37 24.53
N ARG A 317 -69.70 -19.67 24.46
CA ARG A 317 -69.07 -20.48 25.50
C ARG A 317 -67.89 -21.25 24.89
N GLU A 318 -66.91 -21.57 25.73
CA GLU A 318 -65.74 -22.37 25.35
C GLU A 318 -65.89 -23.79 25.90
N HIS A 319 -65.57 -24.79 25.08
CA HIS A 319 -65.48 -26.18 25.50
C HIS A 319 -64.39 -26.89 24.67
N GLY A 320 -63.46 -27.61 25.31
CA GLY A 320 -62.44 -28.41 24.61
C GLY A 320 -61.63 -27.62 23.57
N ASP A 321 -61.19 -26.41 23.93
CA ASP A 321 -60.47 -25.47 23.06
C ASP A 321 -61.23 -25.04 21.78
N LYS A 322 -62.57 -25.06 21.85
CA LYS A 322 -63.46 -24.66 20.74
C LYS A 322 -64.54 -23.70 21.23
N MET A 323 -64.84 -22.72 20.37
CA MET A 323 -65.85 -21.70 20.62
C MET A 323 -67.21 -22.15 20.08
N TYR A 324 -68.24 -22.08 20.91
CA TYR A 324 -69.61 -22.45 20.56
C TYR A 324 -70.56 -21.29 20.87
N CYS A 325 -71.59 -21.08 20.05
CA CYS A 325 -72.68 -20.20 20.46
C CYS A 325 -73.45 -20.87 21.60
N ARG A 326 -74.05 -20.07 22.50
CA ARG A 326 -74.76 -20.58 23.69
C ARG A 326 -75.74 -21.71 23.35
N THR A 327 -76.55 -21.56 22.31
CA THR A 327 -77.54 -22.55 21.86
C THR A 327 -76.96 -23.87 21.36
N CYS A 328 -75.72 -23.87 20.85
CA CYS A 328 -75.04 -25.11 20.45
C CYS A 328 -74.31 -25.75 21.63
N HIS A 329 -73.65 -24.97 22.50
CA HIS A 329 -73.04 -25.51 23.71
C HIS A 329 -74.09 -26.14 24.63
N ASP A 330 -75.19 -25.42 24.89
CA ASP A 330 -76.28 -25.84 25.78
C ASP A 330 -77.14 -26.98 25.19
N LYS A 331 -76.73 -27.55 24.03
CA LYS A 331 -77.27 -28.76 23.39
C LYS A 331 -76.26 -29.91 23.24
N LEU A 332 -74.98 -29.67 23.53
CA LEU A 332 -73.88 -30.62 23.34
C LEU A 332 -73.20 -31.01 24.66
N PHE A 333 -73.29 -30.14 25.68
CA PHE A 333 -72.51 -30.24 26.92
C PHE A 333 -73.33 -29.93 28.19
N LEU A 334 -74.67 -29.96 28.09
CA LEU A 334 -75.68 -29.73 29.13
C LEU A 334 -76.88 -30.64 28.88
#